data_AF-A0A175R560-F1
#
_entry.id   AF-A0A175R560-F1
#
_cell.length_a   1.000
_cell.length_b   1.000
_cell.length_c   1.000
_cell.angle_alpha   90.00
_cell.angle_beta   90.00
_cell.angle_gamma   90.00
#
_symmetry.space_group_name_H-M   'P 1'
#
loop_
_entity.id
_entity.type
_entity.pdbx_description
1 polymer ?
#
loop_
_entity_poly.entity_id
_entity_poly.type
_entity_poly.pdbx_seq_one_letter_code
_entity_poly.pdbx_strand_id
1 'polypeptide(L)'
;MALRITWANIEGLRRFDHAIQSLGSGKLAEAASKAVNRAGDMARTKVRQTLPKQTGLKRAVIVKAVRSTASNAGALNYRMKSEGG
;
A
#
# COMPACT_ATOMS: atom_id res chain seq x y z
N MET A 1 39.06 35.07 -19.16
CA MET A 1 38.43 33.78 -18.83
C MET A 1 36.93 33.99 -18.83
N ALA A 2 36.24 33.58 -19.91
CA ALA A 2 34.85 33.96 -20.17
C ALA A 2 33.89 32.90 -19.61
N LEU A 3 33.01 33.30 -18.69
CA LEU A 3 31.94 32.46 -18.16
C LEU A 3 30.82 32.37 -19.21
N ARG A 4 30.66 31.19 -19.84
CA ARG A 4 29.55 30.90 -20.75
C ARG A 4 28.39 30.29 -19.96
N ILE A 5 27.32 31.06 -19.79
CA ILE A 5 26.05 30.56 -19.25
C ILE A 5 25.23 30.02 -20.44
N THR A 6 25.10 28.70 -20.54
CA THR A 6 24.21 28.04 -21.51
C THR A 6 22.81 27.91 -20.91
N TRP A 7 21.79 28.25 -21.69
CA TRP A 7 20.39 28.15 -21.27
C TRP A 7 20.02 26.69 -20.98
N ALA A 8 19.74 26.44 -19.70
CA ALA A 8 19.00 25.31 -19.12
C ALA A 8 19.55 23.90 -19.42
N ASN A 9 20.12 23.27 -18.40
CA ASN A 9 20.30 21.82 -18.37
C ASN A 9 18.92 21.11 -18.45
N ILE A 10 18.53 20.69 -19.65
CA ILE A 10 17.25 20.02 -19.96
C ILE A 10 17.18 18.60 -19.36
N GLU A 11 18.30 18.01 -18.92
CA GLU A 11 18.32 16.66 -18.36
C GLU A 11 17.44 16.52 -17.11
N GLY A 12 17.40 17.56 -16.27
CA GLY A 12 16.53 17.59 -15.09
C GLY A 12 15.05 17.53 -15.45
N LEU A 13 14.63 18.30 -16.46
CA LEU A 13 13.26 18.31 -16.97
C LEU A 13 12.90 16.99 -17.64
N ARG A 14 13.82 16.37 -18.40
CA ARG A 14 13.60 15.04 -19.01
C ARG A 14 13.47 13.94 -17.97
N ARG A 15 14.29 13.94 -16.92
CA ARG A 15 14.18 12.98 -15.81
C ARG A 15 12.85 13.12 -15.08
N PHE A 16 12.40 14.36 -14.88
CA PHE A 16 11.10 14.65 -14.26
C PHE A 16 9.93 14.20 -15.14
N ASP A 17 9.96 14.49 -16.45
CA ASP A 17 8.96 14.04 -17.42
C ASP A 17 8.87 12.50 -17.47
N HIS A 18 10.01 11.81 -17.53
CA HIS A 18 10.05 10.35 -17.45
C HIS A 18 9.51 9.81 -16.13
N ALA A 19 9.77 10.48 -15.01
CA ALA A 19 9.21 10.10 -13.71
C ALA A 19 7.68 10.26 -13.71
N ILE A 20 7.15 11.36 -14.24
CA ILE A 20 5.71 11.59 -14.39
C ILE A 20 5.05 10.57 -15.33
N GLN A 21 5.66 10.29 -16.49
CA GLN A 21 5.18 9.25 -17.40
C GLN A 21 5.18 7.86 -16.74
N SER A 22 6.17 7.58 -15.90
CA SER A 22 6.24 6.34 -15.13
C SER A 22 5.19 6.24 -14.03
N LEU A 23 4.75 7.39 -13.48
CA LEU A 23 3.65 7.46 -12.51
C LEU A 23 2.30 7.18 -13.19
N GLY A 24 2.08 7.70 -14.40
CA GLY A 24 0.82 7.56 -15.13
C GLY A 24 0.49 6.15 -15.63
N SER A 25 1.46 5.24 -15.71
CA SER A 25 1.34 3.95 -16.42
C SER A 25 0.94 2.73 -15.58
N GLY A 26 0.58 2.92 -14.29
CA GLY A 26 0.14 1.83 -13.42
C GLY A 26 1.04 1.58 -12.20
N LYS A 27 2.28 2.11 -12.20
CA LYS A 27 3.16 2.07 -11.02
C LYS A 27 2.58 2.83 -9.83
N LEU A 28 1.82 3.90 -10.07
CA LEU A 28 1.11 4.61 -9.02
C LEU A 28 0.04 3.73 -8.38
N ALA A 29 -0.73 2.98 -9.19
CA ALA A 29 -1.74 2.06 -8.68
C ALA A 29 -1.11 0.88 -7.91
N GLU A 30 0.03 0.37 -8.36
CA GLU A 30 0.80 -0.62 -7.60
C GLU A 30 1.32 -0.07 -6.26
N ALA A 31 1.88 1.14 -6.26
CA ALA A 31 2.37 1.79 -5.05
C ALA A 31 1.23 2.05 -4.06
N ALA A 32 0.09 2.54 -4.56
CA ALA A 32 -1.13 2.73 -3.78
C ALA A 32 -1.64 1.40 -3.21
N SER A 33 -1.65 0.32 -4.01
CA SER A 33 -2.05 -1.01 -3.55
C SER A 33 -1.14 -1.53 -2.43
N LYS A 34 0.19 -1.35 -2.56
CA LYS A 34 1.14 -1.69 -1.50
C LYS A 34 0.89 -0.90 -0.22
N ALA A 35 0.62 0.40 -0.33
CA ALA A 35 0.30 1.24 0.82
C ALA A 35 -1.00 0.80 1.52
N VAL A 36 -2.06 0.53 0.75
CA VAL A 36 -3.34 0.03 1.26
C VAL A 36 -3.17 -1.33 1.93
N ASN A 37 -2.40 -2.25 1.32
CA ASN A 37 -2.12 -3.56 1.89
C ASN A 37 -1.37 -3.46 3.22
N ARG A 38 -0.36 -2.57 3.30
CA ARG A 38 0.37 -2.33 4.55
C ARG A 38 -0.55 -1.83 5.66
N ALA A 39 -1.44 -0.88 5.36
CA ALA A 39 -2.42 -0.39 6.33
C ALA A 39 -3.38 -1.51 6.78
N GLY A 40 -3.89 -2.30 5.83
CA GLY A 40 -4.76 -3.44 6.09
C GLY A 40 -4.12 -4.52 6.97
N ASP A 41 -2.85 -4.85 6.74
CA ASP A 41 -2.14 -5.86 7.52
C ASP A 41 -1.83 -5.39 8.95
N MET A 42 -1.56 -4.10 9.14
CA MET A 42 -1.46 -3.51 10.48
C MET A 42 -2.80 -3.60 11.21
N ALA A 43 -3.91 -3.26 10.54
CA ALA A 43 -5.25 -3.39 11.11
C ALA A 43 -5.56 -4.85 11.47
N ARG A 44 -5.26 -5.80 10.57
CA ARG A 44 -5.46 -7.24 10.81
C ARG A 44 -4.67 -7.73 12.02
N THR A 45 -3.44 -7.27 12.15
CA THR A 45 -2.59 -7.60 13.29
C THR A 45 -3.21 -7.09 14.59
N LYS A 46 -3.68 -5.84 14.61
CA LYS A 46 -4.35 -5.27 15.79
C LYS A 46 -5.62 -6.02 16.15
N VAL A 47 -6.47 -6.34 15.16
CA VAL A 47 -7.70 -7.11 15.35
C VAL A 47 -7.40 -8.48 15.98
N ARG A 48 -6.40 -9.21 15.45
CA ARG A 48 -6.01 -10.53 15.99
C ARG A 48 -5.38 -10.47 17.39
N GLN A 49 -4.84 -9.32 17.80
CA GLN A 49 -4.32 -9.09 19.14
C GLN A 49 -5.40 -8.69 20.15
N THR A 50 -6.39 -7.91 19.71
CA THR A 50 -7.44 -7.37 20.58
C THR A 50 -8.61 -8.32 20.77
N LEU A 51 -9.07 -9.01 19.71
CA LEU A 51 -10.24 -9.90 19.78
C LEU A 51 -10.14 -11.00 20.84
N PRO A 52 -8.99 -11.67 21.05
CA PRO A 52 -8.86 -12.65 22.14
C PRO A 52 -9.12 -12.03 23.53
N LYS A 53 -8.73 -10.78 23.74
CA LYS A 53 -8.95 -10.06 25.01
C LYS A 53 -10.41 -9.70 25.22
N GLN A 54 -11.15 -9.46 24.15
CA GLN A 54 -12.57 -9.08 24.21
C GLN A 54 -13.51 -10.29 24.30
N THR A 55 -13.17 -11.38 23.61
CA THR A 55 -14.06 -12.55 23.46
C THR A 55 -13.67 -13.73 24.35
N GLY A 56 -12.47 -13.73 24.92
CA GLY A 56 -11.91 -14.89 25.62
C GLY A 56 -11.55 -16.06 24.70
N LEU A 57 -11.76 -15.94 23.38
CA LEU A 57 -11.44 -17.00 22.42
C LEU A 57 -9.93 -17.18 22.26
N LYS A 58 -9.51 -18.44 22.10
CA LYS A 58 -8.10 -18.75 21.80
C LYS A 58 -7.68 -18.05 20.51
N ARG A 59 -6.46 -17.51 20.49
CA ARG A 59 -5.89 -16.83 19.31
C ARG A 59 -6.00 -17.67 18.03
N ALA A 60 -5.84 -18.99 18.13
CA ALA A 60 -5.99 -19.90 16.98
C ALA A 60 -7.38 -19.85 16.33
N VAL A 61 -8.44 -19.65 17.11
CA VAL A 61 -9.82 -19.51 16.60
C VAL A 61 -9.97 -18.17 15.88
N ILE A 62 -9.53 -17.07 16.50
CA ILE A 62 -9.55 -15.73 15.89
C ILE A 62 -8.75 -15.69 14.58
N VAL A 63 -7.60 -16.37 14.53
CA VAL A 63 -6.78 -16.51 13.32
C VAL A 63 -7.52 -17.22 12.19
N LYS A 64 -8.35 -18.22 12.52
CA LYS A 64 -9.18 -18.95 11.54
C LYS A 64 -10.39 -18.12 11.10
N ALA A 65 -11.01 -17.41 12.04
CA ALA A 65 -12.18 -16.56 11.81
C ALA A 65 -11.87 -15.29 11.01
N VAL A 66 -10.71 -14.66 11.24
CA VAL A 66 -10.32 -13.40 10.58
C VAL A 66 -9.56 -13.68 9.28
N ARG A 67 -10.25 -13.55 8.15
CA ARG A 67 -9.70 -13.65 6.80
C ARG A 67 -9.53 -12.27 6.18
N SER A 68 -8.51 -12.13 5.35
CA SER A 68 -8.23 -10.90 4.61
C SER A 68 -8.02 -11.18 3.13
N THR A 69 -8.47 -10.26 2.30
CA THR A 69 -8.24 -10.22 0.87
C THR A 69 -7.45 -8.96 0.58
N ALA A 70 -6.24 -9.13 0.03
CA ALA A 70 -5.37 -8.01 -0.31
C ALA A 70 -5.95 -7.20 -1.48
N SER A 71 -5.65 -5.91 -1.48
CA SER A 71 -5.86 -5.04 -2.64
C SER A 71 -4.90 -5.40 -3.76
N ASN A 72 -5.26 -5.02 -4.98
CA ASN A 72 -4.41 -5.12 -6.16
C ASN A 72 -4.46 -3.80 -6.96
N ALA A 73 -3.62 -3.67 -7.99
CA ALA A 73 -3.52 -2.44 -8.77
C ALA A 73 -4.82 -2.07 -9.53
N GLY A 74 -5.70 -3.04 -9.82
CA GLY A 74 -7.00 -2.79 -10.45
C GLY A 74 -8.13 -2.48 -9.46
N ALA A 75 -7.97 -2.86 -8.19
CA ALA A 75 -8.93 -2.65 -7.12
C ALA A 75 -8.19 -2.35 -5.80
N LEU A 76 -8.11 -1.07 -5.46
CA LEU A 76 -7.45 -0.54 -4.25
C LEU A 76 -8.30 -0.75 -2.99
N ASN A 77 -8.84 -1.95 -2.81
CA ASN A 77 -9.67 -2.30 -1.67
C ASN A 77 -9.07 -3.48 -0.90
N TYR A 78 -8.69 -3.25 0.36
CA TYR A 78 -8.31 -4.31 1.29
C TYR A 78 -9.55 -4.70 2.09
N ARG A 79 -9.95 -5.96 1.98
CA ARG A 79 -11.15 -6.45 2.69
C ARG A 79 -10.76 -7.37 3.83
N MET A 80 -11.27 -7.07 5.01
CA MET A 80 -11.20 -7.98 6.15
C MET A 80 -12.60 -8.53 6.42
N LYS A 81 -12.71 -9.85 6.57
CA LYS A 81 -13.95 -10.51 6.97
C LYS A 81 -13.66 -11.31 8.24
N SER A 82 -14.54 -11.22 9.20
CA SER A 82 -14.56 -12.07 10.38
C SER A 82 -15.88 -12.83 10.39
N GLU A 83 -15.81 -14.15 10.41
CA GLU A 83 -16.97 -15.00 10.62
C GLU A 83 -16.96 -15.47 12.08
N GLY A 84 -18.14 -15.48 12.71
CA GLY A 84 -18.29 -15.94 14.09
C GLY A 84 -17.87 -17.41 14.20
N GLY A 85 -16.98 -17.71 15.15
CA GLY A 85 -16.57 -19.06 15.51
C GLY A 85 -17.29 -19.56 16.74
#